data_AF-A0A0B8PEF2-F1
#
_entry.id   AF-A0A0B8PEF2-F1
#
_cell.length_a   1.000
_cell.length_b   1.000
_cell.length_c   1.000
_cell.angle_alpha   90.00
_cell.angle_beta   90.00
_cell.angle_gamma   90.00
#
_symmetry.space_group_name_H-M   'P 1'
#
loop_
_entity.id
_entity.type
_entity.pdbx_description
1 polymer ?
#
loop_
_entity_poly.entity_id
_entity_poly.type
_entity_poly.pdbx_seq_one_letter_code
_entity_poly.pdbx_strand_id
1 'polypeptide(L)' 'MVDSRKIKSSNGESEQRYVIETLFSLGGQEWPIQISLTNRMEMSYSMLLGREGMGSRVYVDPSKAFTLLSD' A
#
# COMPACT_ATOMS: atom_id res chain seq x y z
N MET A 1 4.25 -15.63 -0.08
CA MET A 1 5.45 -14.76 -0.07
C MET A 1 6.11 -14.87 -1.42
N VAL A 2 6.47 -13.74 -2.05
CA VAL A 2 7.03 -13.70 -3.41
C VAL A 2 8.46 -13.16 -3.44
N ASP A 3 8.87 -12.39 -2.42
CA ASP A 3 10.22 -11.82 -2.31
C ASP A 3 10.51 -11.47 -0.83
N SER A 4 11.77 -11.23 -0.49
CA SER A 4 12.17 -10.52 0.71
C SER A 4 13.27 -9.53 0.36
N ARG A 5 13.08 -8.25 0.68
CA ARG A 5 14.04 -7.20 0.33
C ARG A 5 14.23 -6.18 1.44
N LYS A 6 15.39 -5.54 1.44
CA LYS A 6 15.72 -4.42 2.33
C LYS A 6 14.99 -3.17 1.87
N ILE A 7 14.10 -2.65 2.71
CA ILE A 7 13.27 -1.49 2.42
C ILE A 7 13.65 -0.36 3.37
N LYS A 8 13.91 0.83 2.82
CA LYS A 8 14.16 2.05 3.59
C LYS A 8 12.84 2.80 3.81
N SER A 9 12.53 3.10 5.06
CA SER A 9 11.39 3.88 5.50
C SER A 9 11.65 5.39 5.36
N SER A 10 10.59 6.20 5.40
CA SER A 10 10.69 7.67 5.31
C SER A 10 11.45 8.30 6.48
N ASN A 11 11.48 7.64 7.64
CA ASN A 11 12.29 8.02 8.80
C ASN A 11 13.79 7.68 8.66
N GLY A 12 14.20 7.09 7.53
CA GLY A 12 15.59 6.77 7.23
C GLY A 12 16.03 5.36 7.64
N GLU A 13 15.25 4.66 8.45
CA GLU A 13 15.56 3.30 8.90
C GLU A 13 15.35 2.28 7.79
N SER A 14 16.16 1.22 7.78
CA SER A 14 16.04 0.14 6.79
C SER A 14 15.74 -1.18 7.48
N GLU A 15 14.78 -1.92 6.93
CA GLU A 15 14.31 -3.19 7.48
C GLU A 15 14.25 -4.24 6.37
N GLN A 16 14.60 -5.49 6.68
CA GLN A 16 14.35 -6.62 5.79
C GLN A 16 12.87 -7.00 5.89
N ARG A 17 12.10 -6.85 4.81
CA ARG A 17 10.66 -7.09 4.81
C ARG A 17 10.27 -8.19 3.85
N TYR A 18 9.32 -9.02 4.26
CA TYR A 18 8.66 -9.95 3.36
C TYR A 18 7.75 -9.19 2.41
N VAL A 19 7.74 -9.62 1.15
CA VAL A 19 6.83 -9.13 0.12
C VAL A 19 5.85 -10.25 -0.20
N ILE A 20 4.57 -9.93 -0.21
CA ILE A 20 3.51 -10.84 -0.63
C ILE A 20 2.76 -10.23 -1.81
N GLU A 21 2.25 -11.10 -2.67
CA GLU A 21 1.25 -10.72 -3.66
C GLU A 21 -0.15 -10.94 -3.07
N THR A 22 -1.06 -10.01 -3.30
CA THR A 22 -2.44 -10.08 -2.84
C THR A 22 -3.37 -9.35 -3.81
N LEU A 23 -4.65 -9.71 -3.81
CA LEU A 23 -5.68 -9.02 -4.59
C LEU A 23 -6.12 -7.77 -3.81
N PHE A 24 -5.97 -6.60 -4.43
CA PHE A 24 -6.40 -5.32 -3.87
C PHE A 24 -7.71 -4.89 -4.52
N SER A 25 -8.66 -4.44 -3.70
CA SER A 25 -9.98 -3.98 -4.14
C SER A 25 -10.18 -2.52 -3.74
N LEU A 26 -10.59 -1.70 -4.70
CA LEU A 26 -10.81 -0.26 -4.51
C LEU A 26 -11.87 0.24 -5.50
N GLY A 27 -12.96 0.84 -4.98
CA GLY A 27 -13.99 1.45 -5.82
C GLY A 27 -14.61 0.50 -6.85
N GLY A 28 -14.82 -0.78 -6.48
CA GLY A 28 -15.35 -1.81 -7.37
C GLY A 28 -14.35 -2.38 -8.39
N GLN A 29 -13.10 -1.95 -8.38
CA GLN A 29 -12.03 -2.52 -9.21
C GLN A 29 -11.13 -3.42 -8.37
N GLU A 30 -10.63 -4.50 -8.99
CA GLU A 30 -9.71 -5.44 -8.34
C GLU A 30 -8.49 -5.71 -9.21
N TRP A 31 -7.31 -5.76 -8.61
CA TRP A 31 -6.07 -6.13 -9.30
C TRP A 31 -5.00 -6.65 -8.32
N PRO A 32 -4.09 -7.53 -8.78
CA PRO A 32 -3.00 -8.01 -7.95
C PRO A 32 -2.00 -6.87 -7.68
N ILE A 33 -1.54 -6.78 -6.42
CA ILE A 33 -0.46 -5.90 -6.00
C ILE A 33 0.56 -6.66 -5.16
N GLN A 34 1.77 -6.11 -5.08
CA GLN A 34 2.77 -6.55 -4.12
C GLN A 34 2.84 -5.59 -2.93
N ILE A 35 2.82 -6.12 -1.72
CA ILE A 35 2.94 -5.33 -0.49
C ILE A 35 4.07 -5.87 0.39
N SER A 36 4.82 -4.96 1.01
CA SER A 36 5.81 -5.31 2.02
C SER A 36 5.17 -5.32 3.41
N LEU A 37 5.38 -6.40 4.18
CA LEU A 37 4.87 -6.54 5.53
C LEU A 37 5.81 -5.89 6.55
N THR A 38 5.24 -5.09 7.45
CA THR A 38 5.94 -4.43 8.56
C THR A 38 4.93 -4.05 9.63
N ASN A 39 5.35 -3.95 10.89
CA ASN A 39 4.48 -3.56 11.98
C ASN A 39 4.25 -2.03 11.98
N ARG A 40 2.99 -1.60 11.84
CA ARG A 40 2.57 -0.19 11.82
C ARG A 40 1.48 0.12 12.85
N MET A 41 1.36 -0.67 13.92
CA MET A 41 0.28 -0.51 14.91
C MET A 41 0.19 0.89 15.52
N GLU A 42 1.31 1.62 15.65
CA GLU A 42 1.35 2.97 16.21
C GLU A 42 1.03 4.08 15.19
N MET A 43 0.87 3.75 13.90
CA MET A 43 0.62 4.75 12.86
C MET A 43 -0.87 5.00 12.65
N SER A 44 -1.23 6.23 12.28
CA SER A 44 -2.62 6.60 11.94
C SER A 44 -3.22 5.76 10.80
N TYR A 45 -2.37 5.24 9.91
CA TYR A 45 -2.76 4.33 8.83
C TYR A 45 -1.85 3.10 8.83
N SER A 46 -2.45 1.92 8.95
CA SER A 46 -1.74 0.64 8.97
C SER A 46 -1.13 0.26 7.61
N MET A 47 -1.61 0.87 6.52
CA MET A 47 -1.17 0.59 5.16
C MET A 47 -0.73 1.88 4.46
N LEU A 48 0.38 1.79 3.72
CA LEU A 48 0.76 2.79 2.73
C LEU A 48 0.63 2.16 1.34
N LEU A 49 -0.29 2.67 0.52
CA LEU A 49 -0.40 2.29 -0.87
C LEU A 49 0.50 3.20 -1.72
N GLY A 50 1.59 2.64 -2.21
CA GLY A 50 2.53 3.36 -3.08
C GLY A 50 2.07 3.42 -4.55
N ARG A 51 2.80 4.20 -5.35
CA ARG A 51 2.57 4.36 -6.79
C ARG A 51 2.54 3.03 -7.55
N GLU A 52 3.38 2.06 -7.17
CA GLU A 52 3.41 0.74 -7.82
C GLU A 52 2.11 -0.03 -7.61
N GLY A 53 1.55 0.00 -6.40
CA GLY A 53 0.27 -0.64 -6.09
C GLY A 53 -0.91 0.06 -6.78
N MET A 54 -0.85 1.38 -6.95
CA MET A 54 -1.87 2.14 -7.70
C MET A 54 -1.81 1.91 -9.22
N GLY A 55 -0.61 1.70 -9.76
CA GLY A 55 -0.39 1.60 -11.21
C GLY A 55 -0.98 2.80 -11.97
N SER A 56 -1.62 2.53 -13.10
CA SER A 56 -2.37 3.51 -13.90
C SER A 56 -3.87 3.55 -13.59
N ARG A 57 -4.31 2.96 -12.47
CA ARG A 57 -5.72 2.74 -12.14
C ARG A 57 -6.29 3.80 -11.20
N VAL A 58 -5.42 4.46 -10.43
CA VAL A 58 -5.82 5.42 -9.39
C VAL A 58 -5.28 6.81 -9.71
N TYR A 59 -6.16 7.81 -9.63
CA TYR A 59 -5.78 9.22 -9.60
C TYR A 59 -5.98 9.76 -8.18
N VAL A 60 -4.97 10.42 -7.64
CA VAL A 60 -5.00 10.98 -6.28
C VAL A 60 -5.22 12.48 -6.36
N ASP A 61 -6.33 12.95 -5.79
CA ASP A 61 -6.60 14.36 -5.51
C ASP A 61 -6.29 14.63 -4.03
N PRO A 62 -5.16 15.28 -3.68
CA PRO A 62 -4.76 15.50 -2.29
C PRO A 62 -5.71 16.41 -1.50
N SER A 63 -6.62 17.12 -2.16
CA SER A 63 -7.60 17.99 -1.50
C SER A 63 -8.82 17.24 -0.97
N LYS A 64 -8.94 15.94 -1.27
CA LYS A 64 -10.08 15.10 -0.89
C LYS A 64 -9.65 13.92 -0.04
N ALA A 65 -10.56 13.47 0.81
CA ALA A 65 -10.41 12.26 1.61
C ALA A 65 -11.73 11.48 1.61
N PHE A 66 -11.65 10.16 1.77
CA PHE A 66 -12.82 9.27 1.88
C PHE A 66 -13.83 9.42 0.72
N THR A 67 -13.33 9.51 -0.52
CA THR A 67 -14.16 9.73 -1.71
C THR A 67 -14.87 8.48 -2.22
N LEU A 68 -14.41 7.31 -1.77
CA LEU A 68 -15.01 6.01 -2.06
C LEU A 68 -15.89 5.65 -0.87
N LEU A 69 -16.99 6.39 -0.73
CA LEU A 69 -18.10 5.91 0.07
C LEU A 69 -18.84 4.90 -0.81
N SER A 70 -18.90 3.65 -0.36
CA SER A 70 -19.82 2.68 -0.90
C SER A 70 -21.14 2.77 -0.14
N ASP A 71 -22.25 2.51 -0.82
CA ASP A 71 -23.40 1.85 -0.21
C ASP A 71 -23.01 0.46 0.34
#